data_AF-A0AAU0L0D2-F1
#
_entry.id   AF-A0AAU0L0D2-F1
#
_cell.length_a   1.000
_cell.length_b   1.000
_cell.length_c   1.000
_cell.angle_alpha   90.00
_cell.angle_beta   90.00
_cell.angle_gamma   90.00
#
_symmetry.space_group_name_H-M   'P 1'
#
loop_
_entity.id
_entity.type
_entity.pdbx_description
1 polymer ?
#
loop_
_entity_poly.entity_id
_entity_poly.type
_entity_poly.pdbx_seq_one_letter_code
_entity_poly.pdbx_strand_id
1 'polypeptide(L)'
;MIFKKTVLVIALASLLVACGGGGGDSSSNSGSSNTGSGSSNTMSDLDKAKQLIQTTNTIVSYYDSFDEIQKTYQPSINAVAEISPDIEDSTNLLLTLSELALQDAKGSTKTYSAQDIDRLYAASELYAPDFKLTNNALKIEVNGLIAKVSGSTDFERWAGFKFVSGQNPISLYADKTTLQVKQLNLSQPSVVTAESTHVYSIFANSELETVNANKKKATVKFKDNSSVSILYADAKIFDERTENEMATSVTTTLKNIELTTDESFVGTFKELSGQAKAVTMVDNGNSFVRLIPYELKLDGVATVKDQDNISIQASAKLNNDLNKPIDITGNKESINNFLNISLNIVLTGNLKAKNKQTPFSLKVSGLRNEFKVGNATADIDVDGNALNIQFVSSNLDQDKPTVAATVKHKNGAYVSIPDLDNFVSTKIMVGSTSYGDLSKVSGSLYNARFTDNTIITIAP
;
A
#
# COMPACT_ATOMS: atom_id res chain seq x y z
N MET A 1 -19.81 -9.23 -15.60
CA MET A 1 -18.65 -8.30 -15.70
C MET A 1 -18.67 -7.11 -14.73
N ILE A 2 -19.76 -6.92 -13.98
CA ILE A 2 -20.08 -5.67 -13.26
C ILE A 2 -19.18 -5.48 -12.04
N PHE A 3 -19.26 -6.40 -11.08
CA PHE A 3 -18.42 -6.29 -9.90
C PHE A 3 -16.96 -6.58 -10.22
N LYS A 4 -16.59 -7.37 -11.23
CA LYS A 4 -15.18 -7.60 -11.61
C LYS A 4 -14.43 -6.30 -11.98
N LYS A 5 -15.12 -5.27 -12.52
CA LYS A 5 -14.56 -3.92 -12.76
C LYS A 5 -14.44 -3.09 -11.47
N THR A 6 -15.24 -3.38 -10.44
CA THR A 6 -15.26 -2.71 -9.11
C THR A 6 -14.37 -3.42 -8.07
N VAL A 7 -14.21 -4.74 -8.19
CA VAL A 7 -13.34 -5.61 -7.40
C VAL A 7 -11.88 -5.26 -7.64
N LEU A 8 -11.51 -4.87 -8.87
CA LEU A 8 -10.22 -4.24 -9.13
C LEU A 8 -9.98 -2.99 -8.27
N VAL A 9 -11.03 -2.35 -7.72
CA VAL A 9 -10.96 -1.10 -6.95
C VAL A 9 -11.19 -1.31 -5.43
N ILE A 10 -11.51 -2.54 -5.04
CA ILE A 10 -11.52 -3.01 -3.64
C ILE A 10 -10.26 -3.85 -3.37
N ALA A 11 -9.76 -4.59 -4.36
CA ALA A 11 -8.42 -5.19 -4.40
C ALA A 11 -7.30 -4.14 -4.22
N LEU A 12 -7.51 -2.92 -4.74
CA LEU A 12 -6.63 -1.77 -4.49
C LEU A 12 -6.61 -1.28 -3.04
N ALA A 13 -7.56 -1.73 -2.21
CA ALA A 13 -7.59 -1.44 -0.78
C ALA A 13 -7.18 -2.64 0.08
N SER A 14 -7.33 -3.89 -0.39
CA SER A 14 -7.12 -5.08 0.44
C SER A 14 -5.67 -5.56 0.57
N LEU A 15 -4.69 -4.98 -0.14
CA LEU A 15 -3.30 -5.46 -0.15
C LEU A 15 -2.29 -4.37 0.22
N LEU A 16 -1.99 -4.25 1.52
CA LEU A 16 -0.74 -3.67 2.01
C LEU A 16 0.43 -4.66 1.78
N VAL A 17 0.59 -5.15 0.55
CA VAL A 17 1.66 -6.08 0.14
C VAL A 17 2.52 -5.43 -0.93
N ALA A 18 3.25 -4.41 -0.48
CA ALA A 18 4.45 -3.92 -1.13
C ALA A 18 5.59 -3.85 -0.10
N CYS A 19 5.84 -4.97 0.59
CA CYS A 19 7.18 -5.26 1.11
C CYS A 19 8.09 -5.61 -0.08
N GLY A 20 8.38 -4.60 -0.90
CA GLY A 20 9.25 -4.65 -2.07
C GLY A 20 10.03 -3.34 -2.11
N GLY A 21 11.36 -3.43 -2.11
CA GLY A 21 12.22 -2.27 -1.90
C GLY A 21 12.28 -1.29 -3.07
N GLY A 22 12.96 -0.16 -2.83
CA GLY A 22 13.35 0.80 -3.87
C GLY A 22 12.40 1.99 -4.04
N GLY A 23 12.77 3.13 -3.47
CA GLY A 23 12.24 4.44 -3.90
C GLY A 23 12.77 4.85 -5.29
N GLY A 24 12.31 5.96 -5.89
CA GLY A 24 12.97 7.25 -5.67
C GLY A 24 13.30 7.96 -6.99
N ASP A 25 13.26 9.27 -7.23
CA ASP A 25 12.54 10.44 -6.67
C ASP A 25 12.36 11.42 -7.87
N SER A 26 11.64 12.54 -7.68
CA SER A 26 11.67 13.79 -8.49
C SER A 26 10.47 14.09 -9.44
N SER A 27 10.09 15.35 -9.68
CA SER A 27 10.92 16.57 -9.64
C SER A 27 10.12 17.89 -9.51
N SER A 28 10.72 18.86 -8.81
CA SER A 28 10.68 20.33 -9.07
C SER A 28 9.33 21.10 -9.01
N ASN A 29 9.23 22.40 -8.68
CA ASN A 29 10.24 23.43 -8.38
C ASN A 29 9.66 24.60 -7.54
N SER A 30 10.55 25.41 -6.92
CA SER A 30 10.42 26.86 -6.60
C SER A 30 9.25 27.41 -5.74
N GLY A 31 9.52 28.27 -4.72
CA GLY A 31 8.42 29.02 -4.11
C GLY A 31 8.56 29.93 -2.87
N SER A 32 9.72 30.53 -2.54
CA SER A 32 9.85 31.73 -1.69
C SER A 32 9.53 31.74 -0.16
N SER A 33 10.49 32.27 0.60
CA SER A 33 10.38 33.18 1.77
C SER A 33 9.33 32.94 2.89
N ASN A 34 9.81 32.87 4.14
CA ASN A 34 9.78 34.10 4.97
C ASN A 34 10.88 34.17 6.05
N THR A 35 11.03 35.36 6.60
CA THR A 35 12.07 35.83 7.53
C THR A 35 11.80 35.47 9.00
N GLY A 36 12.88 35.29 9.77
CA GLY A 36 12.84 35.11 11.22
C GLY A 36 14.24 35.22 11.83
N SER A 37 14.57 36.40 12.38
CA SER A 37 15.92 36.71 12.90
C SER A 37 16.14 36.15 14.31
N GLY A 38 17.36 35.70 14.63
CA GLY A 38 17.71 35.28 16.00
C GLY A 38 19.09 34.63 16.19
N SER A 39 20.14 35.45 16.39
CA SER A 39 21.46 35.06 16.90
C SER A 39 22.28 34.03 16.08
N SER A 40 23.07 34.54 15.13
CA SER A 40 24.06 33.73 14.39
C SER A 40 25.34 33.50 15.22
N ASN A 41 25.32 32.49 16.08
CA ASN A 41 26.57 31.76 16.39
C ASN A 41 26.92 30.94 15.14
N THR A 42 27.76 31.49 14.25
CA THR A 42 28.30 30.73 13.10
C THR A 42 29.24 29.65 13.61
N MET A 43 28.69 28.47 13.88
CA MET A 43 29.44 27.23 14.09
C MET A 43 30.48 27.06 12.97
N SER A 44 31.72 26.71 13.32
CA SER A 44 32.78 26.52 12.31
C SER A 44 32.44 25.32 11.41
N ASP A 45 32.95 25.29 10.18
CA ASP A 45 32.69 24.16 9.29
C ASP A 45 33.27 22.84 9.80
N LEU A 46 34.38 22.88 10.55
CA LEU A 46 34.91 21.71 11.26
C LEU A 46 33.92 21.22 12.33
N ASP A 47 33.31 22.13 13.09
CA ASP A 47 32.30 21.77 14.09
C ASP A 47 31.01 21.26 13.43
N LYS A 48 30.62 21.80 12.26
CA LYS A 48 29.49 21.28 11.48
C LYS A 48 29.75 19.85 11.01
N ALA A 49 30.96 19.56 10.55
CA ALA A 49 31.41 18.22 10.15
C ALA A 49 31.42 17.23 11.34
N LYS A 50 31.89 17.68 12.51
CA LYS A 50 31.81 16.88 13.75
C LYS A 50 30.36 16.65 14.18
N GLN A 51 29.51 17.66 14.08
CA GLN A 51 28.09 17.57 14.43
C GLN A 51 27.35 16.54 13.57
N LEU A 52 27.62 16.45 12.26
CA LEU A 52 27.08 15.38 11.41
C LEU A 52 27.34 14.00 12.00
N ILE A 53 28.60 13.70 12.37
CA ILE A 53 28.98 12.40 12.92
C ILE A 53 28.39 12.19 14.33
N GLN A 54 28.29 13.23 15.15
CA GLN A 54 27.66 13.16 16.48
C GLN A 54 26.14 12.89 16.38
N THR A 55 25.44 13.54 15.44
CA THR A 55 24.02 13.29 15.14
C THR A 55 23.82 11.87 14.63
N THR A 56 24.68 11.39 13.71
CA THR A 56 24.68 9.99 13.25
C THR A 56 24.87 9.02 14.42
N ASN A 57 25.88 9.20 15.27
CA ASN A 57 26.09 8.38 16.46
C ASN A 57 24.90 8.40 17.41
N THR A 58 24.24 9.55 17.58
CA THR A 58 23.09 9.67 18.46
C THR A 58 21.93 8.83 17.93
N ILE A 59 21.59 8.94 16.65
CA ILE A 59 20.53 8.15 16.00
C ILE A 59 20.89 6.65 15.98
N VAL A 60 22.13 6.31 15.65
CA VAL A 60 22.63 4.92 15.64
C VAL A 60 22.56 4.30 17.04
N SER A 61 22.72 5.06 18.13
CA SER A 61 22.55 4.54 19.51
C SER A 61 21.11 4.15 19.90
N TYR A 62 20.16 4.27 18.96
CA TYR A 62 18.79 3.73 19.07
C TYR A 62 18.56 2.54 18.12
N TYR A 63 19.60 2.00 17.46
CA TYR A 63 19.50 0.88 16.51
C TYR A 63 18.72 -0.30 17.09
N ASP A 64 19.07 -0.75 18.30
CA ASP A 64 18.39 -1.86 18.99
C ASP A 64 16.88 -1.58 19.21
N SER A 65 16.48 -0.32 19.44
CA SER A 65 15.05 0.04 19.58
C SER A 65 14.31 0.06 18.24
N PHE A 66 14.98 0.39 17.14
CA PHE A 66 14.40 0.26 15.80
C PHE A 66 14.29 -1.21 15.37
N ASP A 67 15.29 -2.03 15.70
CA ASP A 67 15.29 -3.48 15.51
C ASP A 67 14.23 -4.18 16.38
N GLU A 68 14.01 -3.74 17.62
CA GLU A 68 12.88 -4.19 18.46
C GLU A 68 11.52 -3.84 17.83
N ILE A 69 11.35 -2.62 17.30
CA ILE A 69 10.15 -2.23 16.54
C ILE A 69 9.95 -3.16 15.34
N GLN A 70 10.99 -3.42 14.54
CA GLN A 70 10.89 -4.30 13.39
C GLN A 70 10.50 -5.72 13.83
N LYS A 71 11.19 -6.31 14.82
CA LYS A 71 10.89 -7.64 15.36
C LYS A 71 9.48 -7.75 15.94
N THR A 72 8.95 -6.66 16.51
CA THR A 72 7.60 -6.59 17.07
C THR A 72 6.53 -6.56 15.98
N TYR A 73 6.70 -5.71 14.97
CA TYR A 73 5.63 -5.44 13.99
C TYR A 73 5.74 -6.30 12.72
N GLN A 74 6.92 -6.75 12.30
CA GLN A 74 7.13 -7.53 11.08
C GLN A 74 6.32 -8.84 11.03
N PRO A 75 6.23 -9.68 12.10
CA PRO A 75 5.47 -10.93 12.04
C PRO A 75 3.99 -10.67 11.73
N SER A 76 3.38 -9.71 12.43
CA SER A 76 1.96 -9.39 12.23
C SER A 76 1.68 -8.70 10.90
N ILE A 77 2.60 -7.87 10.40
CA ILE A 77 2.52 -7.30 9.04
C ILE A 77 2.60 -8.41 7.98
N ASN A 78 3.47 -9.41 8.18
CA ASN A 78 3.55 -10.58 7.31
C ASN A 78 2.26 -11.42 7.39
N ALA A 79 1.69 -11.63 8.58
CA ALA A 79 0.42 -12.34 8.74
C ALA A 79 -0.75 -11.61 8.06
N VAL A 80 -0.79 -10.26 8.11
CA VAL A 80 -1.72 -9.45 7.32
C VAL A 80 -1.47 -9.66 5.82
N ALA A 81 -0.22 -9.65 5.36
CA ALA A 81 0.13 -9.86 3.95
C ALA A 81 -0.29 -11.26 3.45
N GLU A 82 -0.10 -12.31 4.26
CA GLU A 82 -0.46 -13.70 3.94
C GLU A 82 -1.98 -13.88 3.75
N ILE A 83 -2.82 -13.19 4.53
CA ILE A 83 -4.28 -13.33 4.48
C ILE A 83 -5.00 -12.25 3.67
N SER A 84 -4.28 -11.22 3.23
CA SER A 84 -4.83 -10.15 2.39
C SER A 84 -5.50 -10.65 1.08
N PRO A 85 -4.95 -11.64 0.35
CA PRO A 85 -5.63 -12.24 -0.80
C PRO A 85 -6.94 -12.95 -0.42
N ASP A 86 -6.99 -13.62 0.73
CA ASP A 86 -8.21 -14.28 1.24
C ASP A 86 -9.29 -13.26 1.62
N ILE A 87 -8.90 -12.07 2.11
CA ILE A 87 -9.81 -10.94 2.39
C ILE A 87 -10.34 -10.36 1.06
N GLU A 88 -9.50 -10.20 0.04
CA GLU A 88 -9.92 -9.80 -1.31
C GLU A 88 -10.98 -10.76 -1.85
N ASP A 89 -10.70 -12.07 -1.79
CA ASP A 89 -11.61 -13.11 -2.26
C ASP A 89 -12.92 -13.18 -1.45
N SER A 90 -12.81 -13.08 -0.12
CA SER A 90 -13.97 -13.03 0.79
C SER A 90 -14.88 -11.85 0.46
N THR A 91 -14.31 -10.67 0.25
CA THR A 91 -15.08 -9.47 -0.08
C THR A 91 -15.67 -9.56 -1.50
N ASN A 92 -14.89 -10.01 -2.48
CA ASN A 92 -15.35 -10.26 -3.86
C ASN A 92 -16.54 -11.23 -3.92
N LEU A 93 -16.49 -12.34 -3.17
CA LEU A 93 -17.61 -13.28 -3.04
C LEU A 93 -18.86 -12.58 -2.49
N LEU A 94 -18.76 -11.88 -1.36
CA LEU A 94 -19.90 -11.21 -0.74
C LEU A 94 -20.52 -10.12 -1.63
N LEU A 95 -19.68 -9.38 -2.36
CA LEU A 95 -20.13 -8.37 -3.33
C LEU A 95 -20.89 -9.03 -4.49
N THR A 96 -20.35 -10.11 -5.05
CA THR A 96 -20.99 -10.89 -6.13
C THR A 96 -22.35 -11.45 -5.71
N LEU A 97 -22.44 -12.07 -4.53
CA LEU A 97 -23.70 -12.61 -4.02
C LEU A 97 -24.72 -11.51 -3.70
N SER A 98 -24.26 -10.35 -3.23
CA SER A 98 -25.12 -9.19 -2.97
C SER A 98 -25.64 -8.55 -4.26
N GLU A 99 -24.83 -8.48 -5.32
CA GLU A 99 -25.25 -8.03 -6.65
C GLU A 99 -26.38 -8.92 -7.19
N LEU A 100 -26.19 -10.24 -7.16
CA LEU A 100 -27.18 -11.21 -7.62
C LEU A 100 -28.50 -11.11 -6.84
N ALA A 101 -28.43 -10.94 -5.52
CA ALA A 101 -29.60 -10.74 -4.68
C ALA A 101 -30.34 -9.43 -5.00
N LEU A 102 -29.61 -8.32 -5.22
CA LEU A 102 -30.20 -7.03 -5.59
C LEU A 102 -30.87 -7.08 -6.97
N GLN A 103 -30.22 -7.71 -7.95
CA GLN A 103 -30.73 -7.89 -9.32
C GLN A 103 -31.99 -8.76 -9.37
N ASP A 104 -32.04 -9.86 -8.62
CA ASP A 104 -33.23 -10.71 -8.52
C ASP A 104 -34.37 -10.04 -7.72
N ALA A 105 -34.04 -9.25 -6.69
CA ALA A 105 -35.02 -8.53 -5.88
C ALA A 105 -35.68 -7.35 -6.63
N LYS A 106 -34.99 -6.74 -7.61
CA LYS A 106 -35.50 -5.64 -8.46
C LYS A 106 -36.09 -4.49 -7.63
N GLY A 107 -35.36 -4.07 -6.59
CA GLY A 107 -35.78 -3.02 -5.65
C GLY A 107 -36.89 -3.41 -4.66
N SER A 108 -37.36 -4.66 -4.67
CA SER A 108 -38.33 -5.16 -3.68
C SER A 108 -37.63 -5.65 -2.40
N THR A 109 -38.36 -5.71 -1.29
CA THR A 109 -37.85 -6.38 -0.08
C THR A 109 -37.92 -7.90 -0.24
N LYS A 110 -36.79 -8.59 -0.11
CA LYS A 110 -36.71 -10.06 -0.25
C LYS A 110 -35.59 -10.63 0.63
N THR A 111 -35.82 -11.81 1.19
CA THR A 111 -34.83 -12.55 1.98
C THR A 111 -34.42 -13.81 1.23
N TYR A 112 -33.11 -14.05 1.17
CA TYR A 112 -32.48 -15.18 0.50
C TYR A 112 -31.85 -16.09 1.56
N SER A 113 -32.25 -17.35 1.57
CA SER A 113 -31.60 -18.41 2.34
C SER A 113 -30.31 -18.89 1.65
N ALA A 114 -29.48 -19.67 2.34
CA ALA A 114 -28.31 -20.31 1.72
C ALA A 114 -28.66 -21.08 0.43
N GLN A 115 -29.79 -21.79 0.41
CA GLN A 115 -30.27 -22.51 -0.77
C GLN A 115 -30.68 -21.58 -1.92
N ASP A 116 -31.22 -20.40 -1.61
CA ASP A 116 -31.52 -19.39 -2.63
C ASP A 116 -30.25 -18.75 -3.18
N ILE A 117 -29.25 -18.51 -2.32
CA ILE A 117 -27.94 -17.97 -2.68
C ILE A 117 -27.21 -18.96 -3.60
N ASP A 118 -27.13 -20.24 -3.23
CA ASP A 118 -26.52 -21.30 -4.04
C ASP A 118 -27.19 -21.39 -5.42
N ARG A 119 -28.53 -21.32 -5.45
CA ARG A 119 -29.33 -21.33 -6.69
C ARG A 119 -29.09 -20.10 -7.57
N LEU A 120 -29.10 -18.89 -7.00
CA LEU A 120 -28.85 -17.65 -7.75
C LEU A 120 -27.44 -17.65 -8.34
N TYR A 121 -26.46 -18.06 -7.55
CA TYR A 121 -25.06 -18.10 -7.95
C TYR A 121 -24.82 -19.15 -9.05
N ALA A 122 -25.37 -20.37 -8.90
CA ALA A 122 -25.28 -21.41 -9.92
C ALA A 122 -26.02 -21.08 -11.24
N ALA A 123 -27.02 -20.20 -11.21
CA ALA A 123 -27.73 -19.72 -12.39
C ALA A 123 -26.99 -18.60 -13.15
N SER A 124 -25.92 -18.04 -12.59
CA SER A 124 -25.17 -16.94 -13.19
C SER A 124 -24.01 -17.44 -14.06
N GLU A 125 -24.22 -17.48 -15.38
CA GLU A 125 -23.13 -17.68 -16.37
C GLU A 125 -22.05 -16.60 -16.31
N LEU A 126 -22.35 -15.43 -15.71
CA LEU A 126 -21.41 -14.30 -15.58
C LEU A 126 -20.42 -14.45 -14.42
N TYR A 127 -20.71 -15.33 -13.45
CA TYR A 127 -19.95 -15.45 -12.19
C TYR A 127 -19.56 -16.89 -11.84
N ALA A 128 -20.29 -17.92 -12.31
CA ALA A 128 -19.78 -19.28 -12.23
C ALA A 128 -18.66 -19.49 -13.25
N PRO A 129 -17.47 -20.03 -12.87
CA PRO A 129 -17.17 -20.74 -11.63
C PRO A 129 -16.25 -19.97 -10.65
N ASP A 130 -16.21 -18.63 -10.62
CA ASP A 130 -15.18 -17.82 -9.92
C ASP A 130 -14.90 -18.27 -8.47
N PHE A 131 -15.93 -18.74 -7.76
CA PHE A 131 -15.87 -19.41 -6.47
C PHE A 131 -16.68 -20.72 -6.45
N LYS A 132 -16.27 -21.67 -5.62
CA LYS A 132 -17.04 -22.84 -5.20
C LYS A 132 -17.39 -22.70 -3.73
N LEU A 133 -18.68 -22.68 -3.39
CA LEU A 133 -19.16 -22.60 -2.01
C LEU A 133 -19.35 -24.00 -1.40
N THR A 134 -19.05 -24.15 -0.12
CA THR A 134 -19.38 -25.33 0.70
C THR A 134 -19.76 -24.89 2.12
N ASN A 135 -20.50 -25.73 2.86
CA ASN A 135 -20.98 -25.40 4.22
C ASN A 135 -21.71 -24.03 4.30
N ASN A 136 -22.43 -23.66 3.24
CA ASN A 136 -23.07 -22.36 3.12
C ASN A 136 -24.23 -22.21 4.14
N ALA A 137 -24.09 -21.21 5.00
CA ALA A 137 -25.08 -20.75 5.97
C ALA A 137 -25.27 -19.22 5.87
N LEU A 138 -24.92 -18.62 4.72
CA LEU A 138 -25.15 -17.21 4.44
C LEU A 138 -26.66 -16.93 4.31
N LYS A 139 -27.01 -15.68 4.64
CA LYS A 139 -28.34 -15.10 4.48
C LYS A 139 -28.18 -13.68 3.93
N ILE A 140 -28.96 -13.33 2.90
CA ILE A 140 -29.01 -11.97 2.36
C ILE A 140 -30.42 -11.43 2.54
N GLU A 141 -30.55 -10.29 3.21
CA GLU A 141 -31.78 -9.50 3.33
C GLU A 141 -31.66 -8.29 2.41
N VAL A 142 -32.44 -8.25 1.33
CA VAL A 142 -32.58 -7.06 0.48
C VAL A 142 -33.77 -6.24 0.99
N ASN A 143 -33.56 -4.94 1.20
CA ASN A 143 -34.60 -3.96 1.50
C ASN A 143 -34.39 -2.73 0.59
N GLY A 144 -35.23 -2.60 -0.43
CA GLY A 144 -35.09 -1.55 -1.44
C GLY A 144 -33.77 -1.73 -2.21
N LEU A 145 -32.88 -0.74 -2.07
CA LEU A 145 -31.57 -0.69 -2.70
C LEU A 145 -30.43 -1.10 -1.76
N ILE A 146 -30.71 -1.78 -0.63
CA ILE A 146 -29.70 -2.20 0.35
C ILE A 146 -29.74 -3.71 0.53
N ALA A 147 -28.59 -4.36 0.40
CA ALA A 147 -28.36 -5.76 0.75
C ALA A 147 -27.64 -5.85 2.09
N LYS A 148 -28.19 -6.66 3.01
CA LYS A 148 -27.58 -7.01 4.29
C LYS A 148 -27.21 -8.49 4.28
N VAL A 149 -25.92 -8.79 4.36
CA VAL A 149 -25.38 -10.15 4.43
C VAL A 149 -25.05 -10.53 5.87
N SER A 150 -25.27 -11.78 6.24
CA SER A 150 -24.86 -12.39 7.52
C SER A 150 -24.70 -13.90 7.37
N GLY A 151 -24.09 -14.56 8.35
CA GLY A 151 -23.90 -16.02 8.37
C GLY A 151 -22.46 -16.43 8.08
N SER A 152 -22.25 -17.59 7.47
CA SER A 152 -20.91 -18.10 7.15
C SER A 152 -20.91 -18.99 5.91
N THR A 153 -19.76 -19.14 5.26
CA THR A 153 -19.53 -20.18 4.24
C THR A 153 -18.05 -20.58 4.24
N ASP A 154 -17.76 -21.81 3.83
CA ASP A 154 -16.47 -22.12 3.25
C ASP A 154 -16.51 -21.81 1.75
N PHE A 155 -15.40 -21.37 1.17
CA PHE A 155 -15.26 -21.22 -0.27
C PHE A 155 -13.86 -21.58 -0.77
N GLU A 156 -13.77 -21.91 -2.05
CA GLU A 156 -12.49 -22.08 -2.77
C GLU A 156 -12.56 -21.20 -4.03
N ARG A 157 -11.57 -20.33 -4.28
CA ARG A 157 -11.49 -19.49 -5.51
C ARG A 157 -11.06 -20.33 -6.70
N TRP A 158 -11.64 -20.11 -7.88
CA TRP A 158 -11.21 -20.78 -9.11
C TRP A 158 -9.81 -20.33 -9.53
N ALA A 159 -8.95 -21.32 -9.79
CA ALA A 159 -7.52 -21.14 -10.07
C ALA A 159 -7.11 -21.59 -11.49
N GLY A 160 -8.02 -22.21 -12.25
CA GLY A 160 -7.77 -22.62 -13.63
C GLY A 160 -8.45 -23.92 -14.03
N PHE A 161 -7.95 -24.55 -15.09
CA PHE A 161 -8.37 -25.88 -15.53
C PHE A 161 -7.18 -26.85 -15.58
N LYS A 162 -7.42 -28.09 -15.16
CA LYS A 162 -6.57 -29.24 -15.46
C LYS A 162 -7.14 -29.97 -16.66
N PHE A 163 -6.42 -29.93 -17.78
CA PHE A 163 -6.76 -30.71 -18.97
C PHE A 163 -6.28 -32.15 -18.80
N VAL A 164 -7.20 -33.11 -18.96
CA VAL A 164 -6.91 -34.55 -18.91
C VAL A 164 -7.28 -35.15 -20.27
N SER A 165 -6.37 -35.90 -20.87
CA SER A 165 -6.57 -36.45 -22.23
C SER A 165 -7.81 -37.34 -22.29
N GLY A 166 -8.70 -37.07 -23.24
CA GLY A 166 -9.95 -37.82 -23.41
C GLY A 166 -11.07 -37.49 -22.41
N GLN A 167 -10.93 -36.44 -21.60
CA GLN A 167 -11.96 -35.99 -20.65
C GLN A 167 -12.23 -34.48 -20.78
N ASN A 168 -13.37 -34.03 -20.27
CA ASN A 168 -13.65 -32.60 -20.12
C ASN A 168 -12.66 -31.96 -19.13
N PRO A 169 -12.29 -30.68 -19.30
CA PRO A 169 -11.39 -29.99 -18.38
C PRO A 169 -11.93 -29.98 -16.94
N ILE A 170 -11.08 -30.30 -15.96
CA ILE A 170 -11.46 -30.31 -14.55
C ILE A 170 -11.13 -28.94 -13.97
N SER A 171 -12.10 -28.25 -13.37
CA SER A 171 -11.84 -26.99 -12.67
C SER A 171 -10.91 -27.21 -11.49
N LEU A 172 -9.84 -26.42 -11.43
CA LEU A 172 -8.97 -26.30 -10.26
C LEU A 172 -9.43 -25.12 -9.42
N TYR A 173 -9.43 -25.31 -8.11
CA TYR A 173 -9.67 -24.25 -7.14
C TYR A 173 -8.44 -24.13 -6.23
N ALA A 174 -8.25 -22.93 -5.69
CA ALA A 174 -7.26 -22.61 -4.67
C ALA A 174 -7.62 -23.26 -3.33
N ASP A 175 -6.77 -23.07 -2.33
CA ASP A 175 -7.01 -23.60 -0.99
C ASP A 175 -8.32 -23.05 -0.38
N LYS A 176 -8.91 -23.86 0.51
CA LYS A 176 -10.22 -23.55 1.11
C LYS A 176 -10.09 -22.46 2.19
N THR A 177 -10.89 -21.42 2.05
CA THR A 177 -10.99 -20.31 3.00
C THR A 177 -12.38 -20.27 3.65
N THR A 178 -12.41 -20.05 4.96
CA THR A 178 -13.63 -19.94 5.76
C THR A 178 -13.96 -18.47 5.97
N LEU A 179 -15.21 -18.10 5.71
CA LEU A 179 -15.73 -16.74 5.84
C LEU A 179 -16.88 -16.71 6.85
N GLN A 180 -16.80 -15.81 7.82
CA GLN A 180 -17.90 -15.45 8.70
C GLN A 180 -18.27 -13.99 8.51
N VAL A 181 -19.56 -13.71 8.38
CA VAL A 181 -20.13 -12.37 8.25
C VAL A 181 -21.09 -12.16 9.39
N LYS A 182 -20.68 -11.34 10.37
CA LYS A 182 -21.57 -10.93 11.47
C LYS A 182 -22.67 -10.01 10.93
N GLN A 183 -22.26 -9.04 10.11
CA GLN A 183 -23.13 -8.19 9.32
C GLN A 183 -22.30 -7.54 8.21
N LEU A 184 -22.82 -7.42 7.00
CA LEU A 184 -22.27 -6.56 5.95
C LEU A 184 -23.44 -5.87 5.25
N ASN A 185 -23.48 -4.55 5.31
CA ASN A 185 -24.54 -3.76 4.68
C ASN A 185 -23.98 -3.02 3.46
N LEU A 186 -24.54 -3.27 2.28
CA LEU A 186 -24.11 -2.73 0.99
C LEU A 186 -25.28 -2.03 0.30
N SER A 187 -25.04 -0.87 -0.33
CA SER A 187 -26.02 -0.27 -1.24
C SER A 187 -25.80 -0.70 -2.69
N GLN A 188 -26.88 -0.88 -3.44
CA GLN A 188 -26.89 -0.77 -4.90
C GLN A 188 -26.38 0.62 -5.31
N PRO A 189 -25.79 0.81 -6.51
CA PRO A 189 -25.39 2.11 -7.02
C PRO A 189 -26.56 3.10 -7.02
N SER A 190 -26.42 4.18 -6.24
CA SER A 190 -27.28 5.36 -6.36
C SER A 190 -26.70 6.32 -7.41
N VAL A 191 -27.56 6.93 -8.22
CA VAL A 191 -27.18 8.00 -9.16
C VAL A 191 -27.24 9.32 -8.41
N VAL A 192 -26.10 10.01 -8.26
CA VAL A 192 -25.98 11.11 -7.28
C VAL A 192 -25.94 12.50 -7.93
N THR A 193 -25.08 12.73 -8.93
CA THR A 193 -24.93 14.05 -9.60
C THR A 193 -24.39 13.89 -11.01
N ALA A 194 -25.15 14.39 -11.99
CA ALA A 194 -25.11 13.97 -13.40
C ALA A 194 -25.33 12.46 -13.54
N GLU A 195 -26.11 12.05 -14.54
CA GLU A 195 -26.65 10.69 -14.65
C GLU A 195 -25.57 9.59 -14.84
N SER A 196 -24.29 9.98 -15.01
CA SER A 196 -23.14 9.11 -15.23
C SER A 196 -22.36 8.69 -13.97
N THR A 197 -22.71 9.18 -12.78
CA THR A 197 -22.00 8.86 -11.52
C THR A 197 -22.78 7.91 -10.62
N HIS A 198 -22.22 6.73 -10.37
CA HIS A 198 -22.80 5.68 -9.53
C HIS A 198 -22.03 5.52 -8.21
N VAL A 199 -22.71 5.63 -7.07
CA VAL A 199 -22.10 5.51 -5.74
C VAL A 199 -22.63 4.29 -4.98
N TYR A 200 -21.69 3.43 -4.58
CA TYR A 200 -21.88 2.26 -3.71
C TYR A 200 -21.44 2.63 -2.30
N SER A 201 -22.20 2.24 -1.29
CA SER A 201 -21.87 2.46 0.13
C SER A 201 -21.69 1.14 0.87
N ILE A 202 -20.66 1.06 1.71
CA ILE A 202 -20.51 0.05 2.76
C ILE A 202 -20.86 0.74 4.07
N PHE A 203 -21.94 0.33 4.74
CA PHE A 203 -22.38 1.03 5.95
C PHE A 203 -21.60 0.60 7.19
N ALA A 204 -21.52 1.50 8.17
CA ALA A 204 -20.97 1.29 9.48
C ALA A 204 -21.56 0.05 10.20
N ASN A 205 -20.78 -0.53 11.11
CA ASN A 205 -21.07 -1.80 11.79
C ASN A 205 -21.11 -3.00 10.83
N SER A 206 -20.44 -2.90 9.69
CA SER A 206 -20.11 -4.07 8.88
C SER A 206 -18.84 -4.74 9.44
N GLU A 207 -18.87 -6.04 9.65
CA GLU A 207 -17.83 -6.83 10.32
C GLU A 207 -17.80 -8.23 9.68
N LEU A 208 -16.67 -8.55 9.05
CA LEU A 208 -16.41 -9.85 8.39
C LEU A 208 -15.08 -10.42 8.89
N GLU A 209 -15.01 -11.74 8.95
CA GLU A 209 -13.87 -12.51 9.41
C GLU A 209 -13.50 -13.58 8.39
N THR A 210 -12.24 -13.61 8.03
CA THR A 210 -11.65 -14.54 7.07
C THR A 210 -10.65 -15.42 7.81
N VAL A 211 -10.70 -16.72 7.55
CA VAL A 211 -9.73 -17.71 8.05
C VAL A 211 -9.23 -18.53 6.87
N ASN A 212 -7.93 -18.47 6.58
CA ASN A 212 -7.35 -19.18 5.45
C ASN A 212 -6.99 -20.63 5.77
N ALA A 213 -6.53 -21.38 4.78
CA ALA A 213 -6.17 -22.79 4.94
C ALA A 213 -5.03 -23.04 5.95
N ASN A 214 -4.14 -22.06 6.16
CA ASN A 214 -3.10 -22.09 7.19
C ASN A 214 -3.63 -21.74 8.59
N LYS A 215 -4.95 -21.54 8.73
CA LYS A 215 -5.67 -21.14 9.95
C LYS A 215 -5.29 -19.75 10.47
N LYS A 216 -4.61 -18.94 9.66
CA LYS A 216 -4.47 -17.51 9.95
C LYS A 216 -5.84 -16.87 9.92
N LYS A 217 -6.08 -15.93 10.82
CA LYS A 217 -7.37 -15.25 10.95
C LYS A 217 -7.20 -13.74 10.88
N ALA A 218 -8.11 -13.09 10.15
CA ALA A 218 -8.25 -11.64 10.12
C ALA A 218 -9.73 -11.25 10.21
N THR A 219 -10.02 -10.19 10.96
CA THR A 219 -11.34 -9.56 11.03
C THR A 219 -11.23 -8.13 10.52
N VAL A 220 -12.07 -7.77 9.55
CA VAL A 220 -12.19 -6.42 8.99
C VAL A 220 -13.52 -5.82 9.45
N LYS A 221 -13.45 -4.63 10.03
CA LYS A 221 -14.60 -3.92 10.59
C LYS A 221 -14.67 -2.47 10.14
N PHE A 222 -15.80 -2.10 9.55
CA PHE A 222 -16.11 -0.74 9.14
C PHE A 222 -16.83 -0.02 10.28
N LYS A 223 -16.16 0.91 10.97
CA LYS A 223 -16.76 1.70 12.06
C LYS A 223 -17.56 2.88 11.52
N ASP A 224 -17.15 3.44 10.37
CA ASP A 224 -17.87 4.51 9.66
C ASP A 224 -18.31 4.06 8.26
N ASN A 225 -19.25 4.82 7.66
CA ASN A 225 -19.70 4.60 6.29
C ASN A 225 -18.54 4.85 5.31
N SER A 226 -18.33 3.88 4.41
CA SER A 226 -17.32 3.89 3.36
C SER A 226 -18.00 3.87 1.98
N SER A 227 -17.31 4.32 0.93
CA SER A 227 -17.92 4.49 -0.40
C SER A 227 -16.99 4.16 -1.56
N VAL A 228 -17.57 3.66 -2.65
CA VAL A 228 -16.93 3.55 -3.98
C VAL A 228 -17.77 4.33 -4.98
N SER A 229 -17.15 5.28 -5.68
CA SER A 229 -17.79 6.11 -6.70
C SER A 229 -17.22 5.79 -8.07
N ILE A 230 -18.09 5.38 -9.00
CA ILE A 230 -17.77 5.01 -10.39
C ILE A 230 -18.36 6.06 -11.32
N LEU A 231 -17.52 6.68 -12.15
CA LEU A 231 -17.93 7.63 -13.19
C LEU A 231 -17.87 6.95 -14.56
N TYR A 232 -18.87 7.18 -15.39
CA TYR A 232 -18.91 6.80 -16.81
C TYR A 232 -18.92 8.02 -17.73
N ALA A 233 -18.78 7.78 -19.04
CA ALA A 233 -18.80 8.83 -20.05
C ALA A 233 -20.22 9.39 -20.33
N ASP A 234 -21.27 8.64 -19.97
CA ASP A 234 -22.65 8.92 -20.32
C ASP A 234 -23.62 8.60 -19.17
N ALA A 235 -24.87 9.03 -19.33
CA ALA A 235 -25.99 8.94 -18.38
C ALA A 235 -26.56 7.54 -18.11
N LYS A 236 -26.09 6.51 -18.82
CA LYS A 236 -26.80 5.25 -18.94
C LYS A 236 -26.90 4.52 -17.61
N ILE A 237 -28.08 4.02 -17.25
CA ILE A 237 -28.26 3.26 -16.02
C ILE A 237 -27.40 2.00 -16.07
N PHE A 238 -26.92 1.61 -14.89
CA PHE A 238 -25.81 0.69 -14.78
C PHE A 238 -26.12 -0.70 -15.41
N ASP A 239 -27.34 -1.20 -15.25
CA ASP A 239 -27.79 -2.51 -15.75
C ASP A 239 -27.94 -2.59 -17.28
N GLU A 240 -27.98 -1.45 -17.99
CA GLU A 240 -28.05 -1.41 -19.45
C GLU A 240 -26.65 -1.43 -20.11
N ARG A 241 -25.58 -1.25 -19.32
CA ARG A 241 -24.20 -1.11 -19.84
C ARG A 241 -23.65 -2.45 -20.33
N THR A 242 -23.13 -2.44 -21.55
CA THR A 242 -22.44 -3.56 -22.18
C THR A 242 -21.03 -3.75 -21.62
N GLU A 243 -20.44 -4.91 -21.88
CA GLU A 243 -19.09 -5.26 -21.43
C GLU A 243 -18.00 -4.31 -21.94
N ASN A 244 -18.22 -3.70 -23.10
CA ASN A 244 -17.30 -2.73 -23.72
C ASN A 244 -17.39 -1.32 -23.12
N GLU A 245 -18.48 -1.00 -22.40
CA GLU A 245 -18.64 0.29 -21.72
C GLU A 245 -17.81 0.30 -20.43
N MET A 246 -16.71 1.06 -20.44
CA MET A 246 -15.74 1.17 -19.34
C MET A 246 -15.99 2.45 -18.53
N ALA A 247 -15.80 2.36 -17.21
CA ALA A 247 -15.82 3.54 -16.35
C ALA A 247 -14.63 4.45 -16.67
N THR A 248 -14.86 5.76 -16.70
CA THR A 248 -13.84 6.78 -16.98
C THR A 248 -12.94 7.03 -15.76
N SER A 249 -13.48 6.87 -14.55
CA SER A 249 -12.71 6.87 -13.30
C SER A 249 -13.45 6.16 -12.18
N VAL A 250 -12.71 5.66 -11.19
CA VAL A 250 -13.24 5.15 -9.94
C VAL A 250 -12.50 5.77 -8.77
N THR A 251 -13.23 6.08 -7.69
CA THR A 251 -12.67 6.53 -6.41
C THR A 251 -13.22 5.66 -5.28
N THR A 252 -12.34 4.98 -4.55
CA THR A 252 -12.63 4.27 -3.31
C THR A 252 -12.25 5.16 -2.13
N THR A 253 -13.09 5.22 -1.09
CA THR A 253 -12.78 5.87 0.18
C THR A 253 -13.37 5.05 1.31
N LEU A 254 -12.50 4.31 1.98
CA LEU A 254 -12.82 3.53 3.16
C LEU A 254 -12.41 4.31 4.40
N LYS A 255 -13.31 4.38 5.39
CA LYS A 255 -13.19 5.24 6.56
C LYS A 255 -13.29 4.44 7.84
N ASN A 256 -12.38 4.73 8.77
CA ASN A 256 -12.37 4.16 10.12
C ASN A 256 -12.51 2.62 10.09
N ILE A 257 -11.62 1.98 9.35
CA ILE A 257 -11.50 0.51 9.32
C ILE A 257 -10.66 0.07 10.52
N GLU A 258 -11.10 -0.98 11.18
CA GLU A 258 -10.30 -1.78 12.10
C GLU A 258 -9.99 -3.13 11.45
N LEU A 259 -8.70 -3.46 11.36
CA LEU A 259 -8.18 -4.76 10.94
C LEU A 259 -7.52 -5.41 12.15
N THR A 260 -7.98 -6.59 12.55
CA THR A 260 -7.35 -7.36 13.63
C THR A 260 -6.91 -8.73 13.13
N THR A 261 -5.71 -9.18 13.50
CA THR A 261 -5.27 -10.56 13.24
C THR A 261 -5.18 -11.39 14.52
N ASP A 262 -5.01 -12.70 14.37
CA ASP A 262 -4.74 -13.66 15.45
C ASP A 262 -3.48 -13.34 16.27
N GLU A 263 -2.50 -12.65 15.70
CA GLU A 263 -1.22 -12.31 16.34
C GLU A 263 -1.26 -11.06 17.25
N SER A 264 -2.43 -10.73 17.80
CA SER A 264 -2.63 -9.57 18.71
C SER A 264 -2.35 -8.19 18.08
N PHE A 265 -2.35 -8.11 16.74
CA PHE A 265 -2.20 -6.88 15.99
C PHE A 265 -3.56 -6.23 15.71
N VAL A 266 -3.60 -4.91 15.82
CA VAL A 266 -4.74 -4.06 15.50
C VAL A 266 -4.27 -2.88 14.65
N GLY A 267 -4.71 -2.83 13.39
CA GLY A 267 -4.58 -1.66 12.53
C GLY A 267 -5.88 -0.87 12.54
N THR A 268 -5.85 0.39 12.98
CA THR A 268 -6.97 1.34 12.86
C THR A 268 -6.67 2.35 11.78
N PHE A 269 -7.31 2.23 10.64
CA PHE A 269 -7.14 3.09 9.46
C PHE A 269 -8.25 4.12 9.43
N LYS A 270 -7.90 5.38 9.72
CA LYS A 270 -8.80 6.53 9.62
C LYS A 270 -9.25 6.75 8.18
N GLU A 271 -8.33 6.64 7.24
CA GLU A 271 -8.59 6.65 5.80
C GLU A 271 -7.78 5.57 5.09
N LEU A 272 -8.45 4.90 4.15
CA LEU A 272 -7.84 4.09 3.11
C LEU A 272 -8.57 4.41 1.80
N SER A 273 -7.92 5.16 0.92
CA SER A 273 -8.55 5.68 -0.31
C SER A 273 -7.69 5.41 -1.55
N GLY A 274 -8.36 5.21 -2.68
CA GLY A 274 -7.71 4.85 -3.93
C GLY A 274 -8.44 5.43 -5.14
N GLN A 275 -7.69 5.73 -6.20
CA GLN A 275 -8.23 6.29 -7.44
C GLN A 275 -7.68 5.54 -8.66
N ALA A 276 -8.56 5.27 -9.61
CA ALA A 276 -8.26 4.68 -10.90
C ALA A 276 -8.90 5.51 -12.04
N LYS A 277 -8.27 5.52 -13.21
CA LYS A 277 -8.75 6.26 -14.39
C LYS A 277 -8.68 5.40 -15.65
N ALA A 278 -9.62 5.57 -16.57
CA ALA A 278 -9.51 5.01 -17.91
C ALA A 278 -8.34 5.64 -18.67
N VAL A 279 -7.46 4.78 -19.20
CA VAL A 279 -6.32 5.17 -20.04
C VAL A 279 -6.34 4.33 -21.31
N THR A 280 -5.95 4.95 -22.43
CA THR A 280 -5.75 4.25 -23.70
C THR A 280 -4.37 3.62 -23.70
N MET A 281 -4.30 2.31 -23.90
CA MET A 281 -3.06 1.56 -24.08
C MET A 281 -2.89 1.26 -25.57
N VAL A 282 -1.66 1.27 -26.06
CA VAL A 282 -1.26 0.92 -27.43
C VAL A 282 -0.27 -0.24 -27.36
N ASP A 283 -0.55 -1.32 -28.08
CA ASP A 283 0.31 -2.49 -28.19
C ASP A 283 0.39 -2.96 -29.65
N ASN A 284 1.58 -2.87 -30.25
CA ASN A 284 1.85 -3.25 -31.64
C ASN A 284 0.86 -2.60 -32.63
N GLY A 285 0.46 -1.35 -32.36
CA GLY A 285 -0.50 -0.58 -33.15
C GLY A 285 -1.99 -0.78 -32.79
N ASN A 286 -2.33 -1.76 -31.95
CA ASN A 286 -3.69 -1.97 -31.46
C ASN A 286 -3.96 -1.06 -30.26
N SER A 287 -5.09 -0.36 -30.24
CA SER A 287 -5.50 0.50 -29.11
C SER A 287 -6.62 -0.14 -28.29
N PHE A 288 -6.52 -0.09 -26.97
CA PHE A 288 -7.56 -0.58 -26.06
C PHE A 288 -7.59 0.22 -24.74
N VAL A 289 -8.75 0.26 -24.06
CA VAL A 289 -8.91 1.01 -22.81
C VAL A 289 -8.74 0.10 -21.58
N ARG A 290 -8.09 0.62 -20.55
CA ARG A 290 -7.96 -0.02 -19.23
C ARG A 290 -8.17 1.00 -18.12
N LEU A 291 -8.74 0.55 -17.00
CA LEU A 291 -8.69 1.31 -15.75
C LEU A 291 -7.31 1.10 -15.13
N ILE A 292 -6.53 2.17 -15.02
CA ILE A 292 -5.20 2.20 -14.42
C ILE A 292 -5.33 2.82 -13.02
N PRO A 293 -4.97 2.09 -11.95
CA PRO A 293 -4.78 2.65 -10.62
C PRO A 293 -3.68 3.70 -10.63
N TYR A 294 -3.90 4.86 -10.00
CA TYR A 294 -2.93 5.96 -10.04
C TYR A 294 -2.73 6.72 -8.75
N GLU A 295 -3.59 6.54 -7.74
CA GLU A 295 -3.36 7.06 -6.40
C GLU A 295 -3.88 6.07 -5.36
N LEU A 296 -3.11 5.85 -4.29
CA LEU A 296 -3.46 5.11 -3.09
C LEU A 296 -3.01 5.95 -1.89
N LYS A 297 -3.84 6.01 -0.84
CA LYS A 297 -3.56 6.70 0.43
C LYS A 297 -4.02 5.85 1.60
N LEU A 298 -3.24 5.90 2.67
CA LEU A 298 -3.51 5.25 3.94
C LEU A 298 -3.09 6.19 5.08
N ASP A 299 -3.97 6.43 6.04
CA ASP A 299 -3.74 7.19 7.27
C ASP A 299 -4.29 6.35 8.43
N GLY A 300 -3.41 5.92 9.35
CA GLY A 300 -3.80 4.99 10.41
C GLY A 300 -2.78 4.79 11.51
N VAL A 301 -3.12 3.91 12.44
CA VAL A 301 -2.29 3.54 13.60
C VAL A 301 -2.24 2.02 13.68
N ALA A 302 -1.03 1.47 13.75
CA ALA A 302 -0.77 0.08 14.07
C ALA A 302 -0.47 -0.06 15.57
N THR A 303 -1.04 -1.10 16.19
CA THR A 303 -0.81 -1.49 17.58
C THR A 303 -0.54 -2.99 17.63
N VAL A 304 0.52 -3.39 18.31
CA VAL A 304 0.72 -4.78 18.77
C VAL A 304 0.55 -4.78 20.29
N LYS A 305 -0.06 -5.83 20.84
CA LYS A 305 -0.40 -5.92 22.27
C LYS A 305 0.77 -5.55 23.20
N ASP A 306 0.45 -4.74 24.21
CA ASP A 306 1.36 -4.24 25.26
C ASP A 306 2.56 -3.40 24.75
N GLN A 307 2.50 -2.92 23.50
CA GLN A 307 3.55 -2.11 22.86
C GLN A 307 3.09 -0.68 22.54
N ASP A 308 4.06 0.20 22.30
CA ASP A 308 3.79 1.58 21.88
C ASP A 308 3.27 1.61 20.43
N ASN A 309 2.25 2.43 20.20
CA ASN A 309 1.59 2.58 18.90
C ASN A 309 2.52 3.21 17.86
N ILE A 310 2.40 2.75 16.60
CA ILE A 310 3.05 3.36 15.45
C ILE A 310 1.98 3.98 14.55
N SER A 311 2.05 5.29 14.35
CA SER A 311 1.21 5.97 13.34
C SER A 311 1.85 5.83 11.96
N ILE A 312 1.04 5.54 10.96
CA ILE A 312 1.44 5.24 9.58
C ILE A 312 0.65 6.15 8.65
N GLN A 313 1.36 6.95 7.86
CA GLN A 313 0.80 7.64 6.70
C GLN A 313 1.53 7.17 5.46
N ALA A 314 0.83 6.54 4.52
CA ALA A 314 1.39 6.06 3.28
C ALA A 314 0.61 6.59 2.08
N SER A 315 1.31 6.85 0.98
CA SER A 315 0.68 7.09 -0.31
C SER A 315 1.54 6.54 -1.44
N ALA A 316 0.90 5.98 -2.45
CA ALA A 316 1.52 5.63 -3.71
C ALA A 316 0.80 6.40 -4.82
N LYS A 317 1.54 6.92 -5.80
CA LYS A 317 0.97 7.71 -6.89
C LYS A 317 1.70 7.46 -8.20
N LEU A 318 0.96 7.17 -9.26
CA LEU A 318 1.46 7.12 -10.62
C LEU A 318 1.49 8.55 -11.20
N ASN A 319 2.64 8.98 -11.73
CA ASN A 319 2.89 10.33 -12.22
C ASN A 319 3.01 10.41 -13.74
N ASN A 320 2.78 9.30 -14.46
CA ASN A 320 2.63 9.31 -15.90
C ASN A 320 1.44 10.19 -16.31
N ASP A 321 1.49 10.79 -17.49
CA ASP A 321 0.38 11.58 -18.04
C ASP A 321 -0.72 10.67 -18.59
N LEU A 322 -1.61 10.22 -17.69
CA LEU A 322 -2.73 9.31 -17.98
C LEU A 322 -3.83 9.92 -18.88
N ASN A 323 -3.61 11.12 -19.42
CA ASN A 323 -4.47 11.72 -20.46
C ASN A 323 -3.97 11.40 -21.87
N LYS A 324 -2.74 10.88 -21.99
CA LYS A 324 -2.14 10.45 -23.26
C LYS A 324 -2.22 8.93 -23.41
N PRO A 325 -2.26 8.40 -24.64
CA PRO A 325 -2.07 6.97 -24.87
C PRO A 325 -0.72 6.49 -24.34
N ILE A 326 -0.72 5.33 -23.67
CA ILE A 326 0.46 4.64 -23.16
C ILE A 326 0.86 3.59 -24.20
N ASP A 327 2.09 3.67 -24.73
CA ASP A 327 2.62 2.65 -25.65
C ASP A 327 3.45 1.61 -24.89
N ILE A 328 2.98 0.35 -24.89
CA ILE A 328 3.66 -0.81 -24.29
C ILE A 328 4.35 -1.71 -25.32
N THR A 329 4.44 -1.26 -26.58
CA THR A 329 5.01 -2.04 -27.69
C THR A 329 6.45 -2.46 -27.42
N GLY A 330 6.73 -3.76 -27.64
CA GLY A 330 8.09 -4.30 -27.58
C GLY A 330 8.67 -4.46 -26.16
N ASN A 331 7.81 -4.59 -25.13
CA ASN A 331 8.19 -4.88 -23.74
C ASN A 331 9.15 -3.85 -23.09
N LYS A 332 9.19 -2.60 -23.58
CA LYS A 332 9.93 -1.51 -22.89
C LYS A 332 9.37 -1.23 -21.51
N GLU A 333 8.05 -1.28 -21.41
CA GLU A 333 7.26 -1.38 -20.18
C GLU A 333 6.21 -2.47 -20.42
N SER A 334 5.70 -3.09 -19.35
CA SER A 334 4.58 -4.03 -19.46
C SER A 334 3.33 -3.41 -18.84
N ILE A 335 2.15 -3.91 -19.23
CA ILE A 335 0.87 -3.49 -18.64
C ILE A 335 0.81 -3.68 -17.10
N ASN A 336 1.64 -4.56 -16.55
CA ASN A 336 1.76 -4.81 -15.10
C ASN A 336 2.89 -4.01 -14.44
N ASN A 337 3.87 -3.52 -15.22
CA ASN A 337 5.09 -2.86 -14.76
C ASN A 337 5.23 -1.46 -15.39
N PHE A 338 4.13 -0.71 -15.45
CA PHE A 338 4.10 0.65 -15.99
C PHE A 338 4.66 1.64 -14.97
N LEU A 339 5.62 2.49 -15.35
CA LEU A 339 6.54 3.11 -14.38
C LEU A 339 6.74 4.62 -14.53
N ASN A 340 6.07 5.37 -13.65
CA ASN A 340 6.58 6.62 -13.06
C ASN A 340 5.93 6.79 -11.67
N ILE A 341 6.33 5.97 -10.69
CA ILE A 341 5.57 5.78 -9.44
C ILE A 341 6.23 6.43 -8.23
N SER A 342 5.57 7.42 -7.64
CA SER A 342 5.87 7.93 -6.29
C SER A 342 5.41 6.97 -5.19
N LEU A 343 6.21 6.87 -4.14
CA LEU A 343 5.86 6.31 -2.84
C LEU A 343 6.20 7.35 -1.78
N ASN A 344 5.34 7.55 -0.79
CA ASN A 344 5.68 8.32 0.41
C ASN A 344 5.16 7.58 1.63
N ILE A 345 6.01 7.38 2.63
CA ILE A 345 5.69 6.73 3.90
C ILE A 345 6.17 7.66 5.01
N VAL A 346 5.35 7.87 6.04
CA VAL A 346 5.71 8.53 7.28
C VAL A 346 5.32 7.62 8.43
N LEU A 347 6.31 7.25 9.25
CA LEU A 347 6.14 6.52 10.49
C LEU A 347 6.46 7.45 11.66
N THR A 348 5.63 7.44 12.69
CA THR A 348 5.90 8.13 13.96
C THR A 348 5.48 7.28 15.15
N GLY A 349 6.25 7.36 16.24
CA GLY A 349 6.01 6.59 17.45
C GLY A 349 7.06 6.91 18.51
N ASN A 350 7.23 6.01 19.48
CA ASN A 350 8.24 6.12 20.53
C ASN A 350 9.25 4.96 20.46
N LEU A 351 10.52 5.28 20.67
CA LEU A 351 11.61 4.33 20.89
C LEU A 351 11.78 4.10 22.40
N LYS A 352 11.91 2.84 22.80
CA LYS A 352 12.18 2.42 24.19
C LYS A 352 13.68 2.24 24.38
N ALA A 353 14.39 3.34 24.65
CA ALA A 353 15.84 3.30 24.90
C ALA A 353 16.18 3.94 26.25
N LYS A 354 17.18 3.40 26.96
CA LYS A 354 17.78 4.03 28.15
C LYS A 354 16.74 4.38 29.24
N ASN A 355 15.71 3.54 29.42
CA ASN A 355 14.55 3.75 30.32
C ASN A 355 13.72 5.02 30.05
N LYS A 356 13.79 5.60 28.83
CA LYS A 356 13.07 6.80 28.40
C LYS A 356 12.29 6.49 27.10
N GLN A 357 11.02 6.87 27.04
CA GLN A 357 10.32 6.96 25.76
C GLN A 357 10.84 8.18 24.99
N THR A 358 11.41 7.93 23.82
CA THR A 358 11.96 8.98 22.94
C THR A 358 11.15 9.01 21.64
N PRO A 359 10.52 10.13 21.26
CA PRO A 359 9.75 10.20 20.03
C PRO A 359 10.68 10.07 18.81
N PHE A 360 10.17 9.44 17.75
CA PHE A 360 10.84 9.36 16.45
C PHE A 360 9.91 9.72 15.31
N SER A 361 10.50 10.19 14.20
CA SER A 361 9.86 10.24 12.90
C SER A 361 10.79 9.66 11.84
N LEU A 362 10.25 8.80 10.99
CA LEU A 362 10.89 8.30 9.78
C LEU A 362 9.98 8.61 8.61
N LYS A 363 10.43 9.46 7.69
CA LYS A 363 9.74 9.73 6.43
C LYS A 363 10.58 9.22 5.27
N VAL A 364 10.01 8.37 4.42
CA VAL A 364 10.64 7.83 3.21
C VAL A 364 9.85 8.27 1.99
N SER A 365 10.53 8.91 1.04
CA SER A 365 10.00 9.27 -0.27
C SER A 365 10.69 8.45 -1.37
N GLY A 366 9.88 8.12 -2.38
CA GLY A 366 10.24 7.42 -3.60
C GLY A 366 9.56 8.08 -4.83
N LEU A 367 10.16 8.04 -6.02
CA LEU A 367 9.56 8.14 -7.36
C LEU A 367 10.42 7.41 -8.43
N ARG A 368 10.15 6.14 -8.73
CA ARG A 368 10.89 5.45 -9.81
C ARG A 368 10.47 6.02 -11.17
N ASN A 369 11.30 6.86 -11.79
CA ASN A 369 11.06 7.55 -13.06
C ASN A 369 11.46 6.72 -14.30
N GLU A 370 12.34 5.73 -14.12
CA GLU A 370 12.93 4.93 -15.19
C GLU A 370 12.94 3.45 -14.82
N PHE A 371 12.96 2.58 -15.83
CA PHE A 371 12.98 1.13 -15.60
C PHE A 371 14.21 0.68 -14.78
N LYS A 372 15.38 1.30 -14.98
CA LYS A 372 16.64 0.85 -14.36
C LYS A 372 17.15 1.74 -13.21
N VAL A 373 16.52 2.87 -12.92
CA VAL A 373 17.07 3.89 -12.01
C VAL A 373 16.03 4.29 -10.95
N GLY A 374 16.50 4.56 -9.74
CA GLY A 374 15.74 5.15 -8.65
C GLY A 374 16.63 6.02 -7.75
N ASN A 375 16.04 6.80 -6.84
CA ASN A 375 16.65 7.87 -6.04
C ASN A 375 15.91 8.09 -4.70
N ALA A 376 15.93 7.19 -3.72
CA ALA A 376 15.05 7.34 -2.54
C ALA A 376 15.50 8.49 -1.60
N THR A 377 14.60 9.11 -0.85
CA THR A 377 14.96 10.05 0.23
C THR A 377 14.39 9.57 1.56
N ALA A 378 15.22 9.49 2.61
CA ALA A 378 14.78 9.21 3.98
C ALA A 378 15.14 10.37 4.92
N ASP A 379 14.12 11.00 5.50
CA ASP A 379 14.26 11.95 6.62
C ASP A 379 14.08 11.17 7.93
N ILE A 380 15.06 11.24 8.83
CA ILE A 380 15.06 10.58 10.14
C ILE A 380 15.19 11.65 11.22
N ASP A 381 14.30 11.67 12.20
CA ASP A 381 14.41 12.51 13.41
C ASP A 381 14.24 11.65 14.68
N VAL A 382 15.19 11.74 15.61
CA VAL A 382 15.17 11.08 16.93
C VAL A 382 15.72 12.04 17.99
N ASP A 383 14.96 12.30 19.06
CA ASP A 383 15.36 13.21 20.16
C ASP A 383 15.83 14.61 19.66
N GLY A 384 15.28 15.10 18.53
CA GLY A 384 15.66 16.38 17.89
C GLY A 384 16.93 16.34 17.05
N ASN A 385 17.55 15.16 16.90
CA ASN A 385 18.66 14.88 16.00
C ASN A 385 18.09 14.41 14.65
N ALA A 386 18.32 15.21 13.59
CA ALA A 386 17.72 14.98 12.28
C ALA A 386 18.76 14.77 11.18
N LEU A 387 18.58 13.74 10.36
CA LEU A 387 19.37 13.47 9.15
C LEU A 387 18.47 13.33 7.93
N ASN A 388 18.95 13.82 6.78
CA ASN A 388 18.39 13.54 5.46
C ASN A 388 19.35 12.59 4.73
N ILE A 389 18.86 11.44 4.31
CA ILE A 389 19.63 10.43 3.57
C ILE A 389 19.05 10.32 2.17
N GLN A 390 19.88 10.55 1.15
CA GLN A 390 19.49 10.46 -0.25
C GLN A 390 20.16 9.24 -0.86
N PHE A 391 19.39 8.27 -1.32
CA PHE A 391 19.85 7.08 -2.01
C PHE A 391 19.75 7.30 -3.52
N VAL A 392 20.64 6.68 -4.29
CA VAL A 392 20.55 6.61 -5.77
C VAL A 392 20.85 5.17 -6.18
N SER A 393 19.86 4.51 -6.76
CA SER A 393 19.92 3.12 -7.20
C SER A 393 20.02 3.06 -8.73
N SER A 394 20.92 2.22 -9.23
CA SER A 394 21.09 1.96 -10.65
C SER A 394 21.07 0.46 -10.93
N ASN A 395 20.68 0.08 -12.15
CA ASN A 395 20.47 -1.31 -12.57
C ASN A 395 19.41 -2.04 -11.73
N LEU A 396 18.29 -1.37 -11.42
CA LEU A 396 17.13 -1.94 -10.71
C LEU A 396 16.48 -3.16 -11.38
N ASP A 397 16.86 -3.46 -12.62
CA ASP A 397 16.40 -4.62 -13.40
C ASP A 397 17.37 -5.81 -13.35
N GLN A 398 18.42 -5.75 -12.53
CA GLN A 398 19.42 -6.81 -12.35
C GLN A 398 19.37 -7.35 -10.92
N ASP A 399 19.83 -8.59 -10.71
CA ASP A 399 19.88 -9.27 -9.40
C ASP A 399 20.69 -8.51 -8.32
N LYS A 400 21.54 -7.56 -8.74
CA LYS A 400 22.41 -6.76 -7.86
C LYS A 400 22.44 -5.30 -8.32
N PRO A 401 21.43 -4.48 -7.97
CA PRO A 401 21.46 -3.04 -8.24
C PRO A 401 22.54 -2.37 -7.39
N THR A 402 23.24 -1.37 -7.95
CA THR A 402 24.21 -0.57 -7.19
C THR A 402 23.47 0.58 -6.50
N VAL A 403 23.62 0.69 -5.18
CA VAL A 403 23.00 1.75 -4.38
C VAL A 403 24.07 2.68 -3.80
N ALA A 404 24.05 3.93 -4.25
CA ALA A 404 24.75 5.04 -3.63
C ALA A 404 23.89 5.66 -2.52
N ALA A 405 24.52 6.34 -1.56
CA ALA A 405 23.87 7.13 -0.53
C ALA A 405 24.59 8.45 -0.27
N THR A 406 23.88 9.50 0.15
CA THR A 406 24.45 10.72 0.71
C THR A 406 23.71 11.09 1.98
N VAL A 407 24.40 11.06 3.12
CA VAL A 407 23.86 11.42 4.43
C VAL A 407 24.18 12.88 4.69
N LYS A 408 23.17 13.69 5.00
CA LYS A 408 23.24 15.15 5.17
C LYS A 408 22.65 15.55 6.52
N HIS A 409 23.32 16.50 7.18
CA HIS A 409 22.77 17.20 8.35
C HIS A 409 22.31 18.62 7.95
N LYS A 410 21.31 19.16 8.65
CA LYS A 410 20.68 20.47 8.35
C LYS A 410 21.63 21.67 8.38
N ASN A 411 22.84 21.53 8.94
CA ASN A 411 23.87 22.57 8.93
C ASN A 411 24.69 22.64 7.61
N GLY A 412 24.45 21.74 6.65
CA GLY A 412 25.15 21.67 5.36
C GLY A 412 26.35 20.72 5.31
N ALA A 413 26.65 20.00 6.41
CA ALA A 413 27.64 18.93 6.41
C ALA A 413 27.07 17.63 5.82
N TYR A 414 27.88 16.88 5.07
CA TYR A 414 27.47 15.61 4.45
C TYR A 414 28.62 14.61 4.25
N VAL A 415 28.25 13.35 4.00
CA VAL A 415 29.11 12.29 3.45
C VAL A 415 28.40 11.65 2.26
N SER A 416 29.15 11.33 1.19
CA SER A 416 28.62 10.64 0.00
C SER A 416 29.32 9.31 -0.21
N ILE A 417 28.55 8.25 -0.33
CA ILE A 417 28.98 6.86 -0.51
C ILE A 417 28.48 6.42 -1.89
N PRO A 418 29.34 6.20 -2.90
CA PRO A 418 28.91 5.86 -4.26
C PRO A 418 28.41 4.42 -4.41
N ASP A 419 28.79 3.54 -3.48
CA ASP A 419 28.42 2.13 -3.42
C ASP A 419 28.42 1.72 -1.94
N LEU A 420 27.24 1.39 -1.41
CA LEU A 420 27.06 0.97 -0.01
C LEU A 420 27.69 -0.40 0.28
N ASP A 421 27.57 -1.35 -0.64
CA ASP A 421 28.04 -2.73 -0.46
C ASP A 421 29.57 -2.78 -0.44
N ASN A 422 30.20 -2.02 -1.33
CA ASN A 422 31.65 -1.94 -1.48
C ASN A 422 32.27 -0.74 -0.73
N PHE A 423 31.59 -0.17 0.26
CA PHE A 423 32.09 1.00 0.99
C PHE A 423 33.37 0.72 1.80
N VAL A 424 34.42 1.51 1.51
CA VAL A 424 35.71 1.50 2.22
C VAL A 424 35.98 2.80 2.96
N SER A 425 35.90 3.94 2.26
CA SER A 425 36.14 5.28 2.83
C SER A 425 35.47 6.37 2.00
N THR A 426 35.14 7.51 2.62
CA THR A 426 34.69 8.74 1.95
C THR A 426 35.10 9.99 2.72
N LYS A 427 34.99 11.17 2.09
CA LYS A 427 35.25 12.46 2.73
C LYS A 427 34.03 12.97 3.52
N ILE A 428 34.32 13.59 4.65
CA ILE A 428 33.34 14.36 5.43
C ILE A 428 33.43 15.81 4.94
N MET A 429 32.35 16.27 4.31
CA MET A 429 32.31 17.50 3.53
C MET A 429 31.44 18.57 4.19
N VAL A 430 31.81 19.84 4.03
CA VAL A 430 30.93 21.00 4.24
C VAL A 430 31.12 21.93 3.05
N GLY A 431 30.03 22.19 2.31
CA GLY A 431 30.14 22.79 0.98
C GLY A 431 31.06 21.95 0.08
N SER A 432 32.04 22.58 -0.55
CA SER A 432 33.04 21.90 -1.39
C SER A 432 34.31 21.47 -0.66
N THR A 433 34.41 21.66 0.67
CA THR A 433 35.65 21.44 1.44
C THR A 433 35.55 20.21 2.33
N SER A 434 36.60 19.39 2.32
CA SER A 434 36.74 18.22 3.18
C SER A 434 37.32 18.59 4.54
N TYR A 435 36.65 18.20 5.62
CA TYR A 435 37.07 18.43 7.01
C TYR A 435 37.47 17.15 7.75
N GLY A 436 37.33 15.98 7.11
CA GLY A 436 37.78 14.69 7.61
C GLY A 436 37.55 13.54 6.64
N ASP A 437 37.91 12.34 7.06
CA ASP A 437 37.71 11.06 6.39
C ASP A 437 36.83 10.16 7.26
N LEU A 438 35.82 9.52 6.67
CA LEU A 438 35.01 8.45 7.27
C LEU A 438 35.43 7.13 6.64
N SER A 439 35.99 6.20 7.41
CA SER A 439 36.45 4.90 6.92
C SER A 439 35.82 3.72 7.68
N LYS A 440 35.58 2.62 6.96
CA LYS A 440 35.18 1.33 7.54
C LYS A 440 36.39 0.67 8.19
N VAL A 441 36.22 0.20 9.43
CA VAL A 441 37.29 -0.44 10.22
C VAL A 441 37.13 -1.96 10.16
N SER A 442 35.98 -2.48 10.59
CA SER A 442 35.64 -3.90 10.56
C SER A 442 34.13 -4.07 10.82
N GLY A 443 33.47 -5.04 10.16
CA GLY A 443 32.03 -5.25 10.35
C GLY A 443 31.21 -3.96 10.19
N SER A 444 30.48 -3.57 11.24
CA SER A 444 29.68 -2.34 11.36
C SER A 444 30.40 -1.20 12.11
N LEU A 445 31.72 -1.29 12.30
CA LEU A 445 32.55 -0.28 12.98
C LEU A 445 33.16 0.68 11.96
N TYR A 446 33.01 1.99 12.19
CA TYR A 446 33.56 3.05 11.36
C TYR A 446 34.29 4.11 12.19
N ASN A 447 35.27 4.77 11.60
CA ASN A 447 35.98 5.89 12.23
C ASN A 447 35.91 7.14 11.35
N ALA A 448 35.48 8.25 11.94
CA ALA A 448 35.60 9.59 11.39
C ALA A 448 36.86 10.26 11.95
N ARG A 449 37.88 10.48 11.12
CA ARG A 449 39.10 11.22 11.47
C ARG A 449 39.06 12.62 10.88
N PHE A 450 39.12 13.63 11.73
CA PHE A 450 39.05 15.04 11.34
C PHE A 450 40.44 15.65 11.08
N THR A 451 40.44 16.79 10.39
CA THR A 451 41.66 17.56 10.04
C THR A 451 42.46 18.06 11.25
N ASP A 452 41.83 18.21 12.42
CA ASP A 452 42.49 18.53 13.70
C ASP A 452 43.00 17.29 14.47
N ASN A 453 42.95 16.10 13.85
CA ASN A 453 43.24 14.79 14.43
C ASN A 453 42.25 14.30 15.51
N THR A 454 41.10 14.95 15.70
CA THR A 454 39.99 14.32 16.44
C THR A 454 39.58 13.03 15.73
N ILE A 455 39.28 11.97 16.47
CA ILE A 455 38.69 10.74 15.96
C ILE A 455 37.37 10.50 16.69
N ILE A 456 36.30 10.25 15.94
CA ILE A 456 35.01 9.81 16.48
C ILE A 456 34.69 8.45 15.86
N THR A 457 34.47 7.45 16.71
CA THR A 457 34.06 6.10 16.30
C THR A 457 32.53 6.03 16.18
N ILE A 458 32.04 5.31 15.18
CA ILE A 458 30.63 5.01 14.93
C ILE A 458 30.46 3.50 15.02
N ALA A 459 29.53 3.06 15.86
CA ALA A 459 29.11 1.67 16.01
C ALA A 459 27.62 1.65 16.41
N PRO A 460 26.85 0.61 16.04
CA PRO A 460 25.55 0.29 16.63
C PRO A 460 25.65 0.18 18.17
#